data_AF-A0A0S8A6R4-F1
#
_entry.id   AF-A0A0S8A6R4-F1
#
_cell.length_a   1.000
_cell.length_b   1.000
_cell.length_c   1.000
_cell.angle_alpha   90.00
_cell.angle_beta   90.00
_cell.angle_gamma   90.00
#
_symmetry.space_group_name_H-M   'P 1'
#
loop_
_entity.id
_entity.type
_entity.pdbx_description
1 polymer ?
#
loop_
_entity_poly.entity_id
_entity_poly.type
_entity_poly.pdbx_seq_one_letter_code
_entity_poly.pdbx_strand_id
1 'polypeptide(L)'
;MSKKILVLPGDGIGPEIIAEAVKVLQRLHERFGLDVEIEHALVGGSAYDKHSTPLPAETLEKAKVADAILLGAVGAPQYEHLDISVRPEKGLLGLRSELKLFANLRPAILYPQLAAASTLKPEIVSGLDIMIVRELTGGIYFGQPRGIRTLENGERQGFNTLVYSESEIERIGRVAFDIARKRDKRVCSVDKANVLECTELWREVMTRVAKDYPDVTLSHMYVDNAAMQLVKAPKQFDVMVTTNMFGDILSDAAAMLTGSI
;
A
#
# COMPACT_ATOMS: atom_id res chain seq x y z
N MET A 1 26.61 6.60 -12.36
CA MET A 1 25.90 5.64 -13.22
C MET A 1 24.46 6.06 -13.24
N SER A 2 23.86 6.10 -14.43
CA SER A 2 22.46 6.46 -14.60
C SER A 2 21.56 5.52 -13.80
N LYS A 3 20.48 6.05 -13.26
CA LYS A 3 19.50 5.27 -12.49
C LYS A 3 18.42 4.72 -13.42
N LYS A 4 18.16 3.41 -13.35
CA LYS A 4 17.17 2.77 -14.20
C LYS A 4 15.77 2.83 -13.58
N ILE A 5 14.82 3.43 -14.29
CA ILE A 5 13.40 3.45 -13.95
C ILE A 5 12.64 2.51 -14.88
N LEU A 6 12.04 1.46 -14.32
CA LEU A 6 11.11 0.61 -15.06
C LEU A 6 9.70 1.22 -15.00
N VAL A 7 9.17 1.57 -16.16
CA VAL A 7 7.82 2.09 -16.33
C VAL A 7 6.87 0.96 -16.71
N LEU A 8 5.81 0.82 -15.92
CA LEU A 8 4.77 -0.18 -16.06
C LEU A 8 3.41 0.52 -16.24
N PRO A 9 3.03 0.89 -17.48
CA PRO A 9 1.80 1.64 -17.74
C PRO A 9 0.53 0.94 -17.23
N GLY A 10 0.44 -0.37 -17.47
CA GLY A 10 -0.67 -1.21 -17.06
C GLY A 10 -1.95 -0.94 -17.84
N ASP A 11 -3.09 -0.88 -17.14
CA ASP A 11 -4.44 -0.96 -17.69
C ASP A 11 -5.23 0.35 -17.52
N GLY A 12 -6.35 0.47 -18.23
CA GLY A 12 -7.28 1.60 -18.09
C GLY A 12 -6.62 2.94 -18.40
N ILE A 13 -6.71 3.90 -17.46
CA ILE A 13 -6.07 5.21 -17.58
C ILE A 13 -4.54 5.17 -17.36
N GLY A 14 -3.99 4.03 -16.95
CA GLY A 14 -2.58 3.84 -16.61
C GLY A 14 -1.61 4.38 -17.68
N PRO A 15 -1.76 4.03 -18.96
CA PRO A 15 -0.96 4.59 -20.05
C PRO A 15 -1.00 6.12 -20.17
N GLU A 16 -2.16 6.74 -19.97
CA GLU A 16 -2.33 8.19 -20.11
C GLU A 16 -1.61 8.93 -18.98
N ILE A 17 -1.83 8.53 -17.72
CA ILE A 17 -1.22 9.20 -16.56
C ILE A 17 0.30 8.97 -16.51
N ILE A 18 0.77 7.81 -16.94
CA ILE A 18 2.21 7.50 -17.02
C ILE A 18 2.89 8.32 -18.10
N ALA A 19 2.24 8.54 -19.24
CA ALA A 19 2.80 9.40 -20.29
C ALA A 19 3.06 10.83 -19.76
N GLU A 20 2.15 11.38 -18.96
CA GLU A 20 2.35 12.70 -18.35
C GLU A 20 3.45 12.70 -17.28
N ALA A 21 3.53 11.66 -16.44
CA ALA A 21 4.61 11.52 -15.47
C ALA A 21 6.00 11.43 -16.14
N VAL A 22 6.10 10.70 -17.26
CA VAL A 22 7.34 10.58 -18.04
C VAL A 22 7.77 11.92 -18.64
N LYS A 23 6.82 12.76 -19.10
CA LYS A 23 7.16 14.13 -19.56
C LYS A 23 7.79 14.97 -18.44
N VAL A 24 7.29 14.85 -17.21
CA VAL A 24 7.88 15.55 -16.06
C VAL A 24 9.29 15.03 -15.78
N LEU A 25 9.52 13.71 -15.81
CA LEU A 25 10.86 13.12 -15.66
C LEU A 25 11.84 13.61 -16.73
N GLN A 26 11.40 13.67 -17.99
CA GLN A 26 12.20 14.21 -19.09
C GLN A 26 12.58 15.67 -18.87
N ARG A 27 11.62 16.51 -18.42
CA ARG A 27 11.93 17.90 -18.07
C ARG A 27 12.91 18.02 -16.91
N LEU A 28 12.84 17.14 -15.92
CA LEU A 28 13.79 17.10 -14.82
C LEU A 28 15.19 16.69 -15.28
N HIS A 29 15.28 15.74 -16.21
CA HIS A 29 16.53 15.36 -16.86
C HIS A 29 17.13 16.54 -17.63
N GLU A 30 16.37 17.14 -18.55
CA GLU A 30 16.82 18.24 -19.42
C GLU A 30 17.28 19.48 -18.64
N ARG A 31 16.54 19.87 -17.59
CA ARG A 31 16.75 21.14 -16.90
C ARG A 31 17.61 21.05 -15.66
N PHE A 32 17.58 19.92 -14.96
CA PHE A 32 18.24 19.76 -13.66
C PHE A 32 19.26 18.62 -13.64
N GLY A 33 19.48 17.94 -14.77
CA GLY A 33 20.49 16.89 -14.90
C GLY A 33 20.14 15.62 -14.13
N LEU A 34 18.85 15.32 -13.95
CA LEU A 34 18.41 14.04 -13.36
C LEU A 34 18.82 12.88 -14.27
N ASP A 35 19.89 12.17 -13.92
CA ASP A 35 20.47 11.08 -14.70
C ASP A 35 19.66 9.78 -14.54
N VAL A 36 18.63 9.61 -15.37
CA VAL A 36 17.72 8.45 -15.37
C VAL A 36 17.55 7.84 -16.76
N GLU A 37 17.57 6.52 -16.83
CA GLU A 37 17.22 5.73 -18.01
C GLU A 37 15.83 5.13 -17.82
N ILE A 38 14.96 5.29 -18.81
CA ILE A 38 13.58 4.80 -18.76
C ILE A 38 13.44 3.55 -19.64
N GLU A 39 12.99 2.46 -19.03
CA GLU A 39 12.66 1.21 -19.71
C GLU A 39 11.18 0.90 -19.51
N HIS A 40 10.51 0.30 -20.50
CA HIS A 40 9.08 -0.04 -20.41
C HIS A 40 8.88 -1.56 -20.39
N ALA A 41 7.89 -2.01 -19.64
CA ALA A 41 7.41 -3.39 -19.67
C ALA A 41 5.89 -3.48 -19.40
N LEU A 42 5.34 -4.69 -19.50
CA LEU A 42 3.90 -4.94 -19.42
C LEU A 42 3.51 -5.55 -18.07
N VAL A 43 2.38 -5.13 -17.52
CA VAL A 43 1.79 -5.72 -16.31
C VAL A 43 0.27 -5.68 -16.40
N GLY A 44 -0.40 -6.55 -15.67
CA GLY A 44 -1.85 -6.55 -15.55
C GLY A 44 -2.54 -7.13 -16.79
N GLY A 45 -3.68 -6.58 -17.15
CA GLY A 45 -4.46 -6.95 -18.32
C GLY A 45 -3.69 -6.82 -19.63
N SER A 46 -2.93 -5.72 -19.79
CA SER A 46 -2.09 -5.47 -20.96
C SER A 46 -1.01 -6.54 -21.19
N ALA A 47 -0.52 -7.15 -20.11
CA ALA A 47 0.36 -8.31 -20.16
C ALA A 47 -0.40 -9.60 -20.45
N TYR A 48 -1.57 -9.79 -19.81
CA TYR A 48 -2.42 -10.95 -20.01
C TYR A 48 -2.84 -11.09 -21.48
N ASP A 49 -3.24 -10.00 -22.13
CA ASP A 49 -3.67 -10.02 -23.53
C ASP A 49 -2.57 -10.47 -24.50
N LYS A 50 -1.30 -10.25 -24.15
CA LYS A 50 -0.14 -10.59 -24.98
C LYS A 50 0.55 -11.90 -24.61
N HIS A 51 0.52 -12.27 -23.33
CA HIS A 51 1.31 -13.37 -22.78
C HIS A 51 0.49 -14.39 -21.99
N SER A 52 -0.83 -14.20 -21.89
CA SER A 52 -1.73 -15.02 -21.05
C SER A 52 -1.32 -15.09 -19.58
N THR A 53 -0.54 -14.11 -19.11
CA THR A 53 -0.14 -13.95 -17.70
C THR A 53 -0.13 -12.46 -17.34
N PRO A 54 -0.62 -12.07 -16.14
CA PRO A 54 -0.62 -10.69 -15.70
C PRO A 54 0.78 -10.19 -15.28
N LEU A 55 1.77 -11.08 -15.17
CA LEU A 55 3.16 -10.74 -14.88
C LEU A 55 4.11 -11.65 -15.68
N PRO A 56 4.57 -11.22 -16.85
CA PRO A 56 5.54 -11.96 -17.65
C PRO A 56 6.90 -12.04 -16.93
N ALA A 57 7.60 -13.15 -17.07
CA ALA A 57 8.93 -13.34 -16.46
C ALA A 57 9.91 -12.23 -16.87
N GLU A 58 9.90 -11.80 -18.14
CA GLU A 58 10.73 -10.69 -18.63
C GLU A 58 10.48 -9.38 -17.84
N THR A 59 9.22 -9.09 -17.50
CA THR A 59 8.87 -7.89 -16.72
C THR A 59 9.45 -8.00 -15.31
N LEU A 60 9.37 -9.18 -14.70
CA LEU A 60 9.93 -9.40 -13.37
C LEU A 60 11.46 -9.30 -13.36
N GLU A 61 12.14 -9.82 -14.39
CA GLU A 61 13.60 -9.70 -14.51
C GLU A 61 14.03 -8.25 -14.68
N LYS A 62 13.33 -7.46 -15.51
CA LYS A 62 13.55 -6.01 -15.59
C LYS A 62 13.32 -5.31 -14.26
N ALA A 63 12.27 -5.71 -13.53
CA ALA A 63 11.90 -5.11 -12.26
C ALA A 63 12.95 -5.35 -11.16
N LYS A 64 13.58 -6.53 -11.15
CA LYS A 64 14.63 -6.89 -10.18
C LYS A 64 15.93 -6.10 -10.37
N VAL A 65 16.23 -5.67 -11.59
CA VAL A 65 17.46 -4.93 -11.92
C VAL A 65 17.26 -3.41 -12.00
N ALA A 66 16.02 -2.92 -11.93
CA ALA A 66 15.71 -1.50 -11.93
C ALA A 66 16.00 -0.87 -10.55
N ASP A 67 16.42 0.40 -10.54
CA ASP A 67 16.58 1.18 -9.29
C ASP A 67 15.22 1.63 -8.73
N ALA A 68 14.24 1.86 -9.61
CA ALA A 68 12.88 2.25 -9.24
C ALA A 68 11.85 1.73 -10.26
N ILE A 69 10.61 1.62 -9.82
CA ILE A 69 9.47 1.22 -10.65
C ILE A 69 8.41 2.31 -10.59
N LEU A 70 7.95 2.76 -11.76
CA LEU A 70 6.82 3.68 -11.91
C LEU A 70 5.66 2.91 -12.54
N LEU A 71 4.61 2.64 -11.76
CA LEU A 71 3.44 1.88 -12.19
C LEU A 71 2.22 2.79 -12.32
N GLY A 72 1.44 2.62 -13.40
CA GLY A 72 0.20 3.37 -13.65
C GLY A 72 -0.98 2.78 -12.89
N ALA A 73 -1.76 1.93 -13.54
CA ALA A 73 -2.91 1.25 -12.94
C ALA A 73 -2.99 -0.21 -13.40
N VAL A 74 -3.67 -1.07 -12.65
CA VAL A 74 -3.94 -2.46 -13.06
C VAL A 74 -5.40 -2.79 -12.79
N GLY A 75 -5.99 -3.62 -13.65
CA GLY A 75 -7.38 -4.03 -13.55
C GLY A 75 -8.31 -3.24 -14.47
N ALA A 76 -9.31 -3.94 -14.99
CA ALA A 76 -10.43 -3.39 -15.74
C ALA A 76 -11.60 -4.39 -15.72
N PRO A 77 -12.87 -3.95 -15.83
CA PRO A 77 -14.04 -4.83 -15.77
C PRO A 77 -13.99 -6.00 -16.75
N GLN A 78 -13.35 -5.81 -17.91
CA GLN A 78 -13.19 -6.86 -18.92
C GLN A 78 -12.45 -8.11 -18.42
N TYR A 79 -11.67 -8.03 -17.34
CA TYR A 79 -10.89 -9.16 -16.81
C TYR A 79 -11.57 -9.87 -15.63
N GLU A 80 -12.73 -9.41 -15.16
CA GLU A 80 -13.41 -9.98 -13.98
C GLU A 80 -13.88 -11.42 -14.17
N HIS A 81 -14.15 -11.82 -15.41
CA HIS A 81 -14.56 -13.18 -15.75
C HIS A 81 -13.41 -14.19 -15.69
N LEU A 82 -12.16 -13.73 -15.63
CA LEU A 82 -10.99 -14.60 -15.56
C LEU A 82 -10.88 -15.30 -14.21
N ASP A 83 -10.21 -16.45 -14.22
CA ASP A 83 -9.81 -17.14 -12.98
C ASP A 83 -8.93 -16.22 -12.13
N ILE A 84 -9.14 -16.24 -10.81
CA ILE A 84 -8.45 -15.37 -9.86
C ILE A 84 -6.92 -15.47 -9.95
N SER A 85 -6.36 -16.59 -10.40
CA SER A 85 -4.91 -16.81 -10.55
C SER A 85 -4.28 -16.03 -11.69
N VAL A 86 -5.06 -15.60 -12.68
CA VAL A 86 -4.57 -14.89 -13.87
C VAL A 86 -5.14 -13.49 -14.04
N ARG A 87 -5.92 -13.00 -13.07
CA ARG A 87 -6.43 -11.62 -13.09
C ARG A 87 -5.31 -10.57 -12.97
N PRO A 88 -5.50 -9.36 -13.51
CA PRO A 88 -4.50 -8.29 -13.48
C PRO A 88 -3.88 -8.00 -12.11
N GLU A 89 -4.69 -8.05 -11.05
CA GLU A 89 -4.26 -7.77 -9.67
C GLU A 89 -3.21 -8.78 -9.18
N LYS A 90 -3.18 -10.00 -9.73
CA LYS A 90 -2.12 -10.98 -9.44
C LYS A 90 -0.76 -10.52 -9.92
N GLY A 91 -0.69 -9.74 -11.01
CA GLY A 91 0.57 -9.18 -11.45
C GLY A 91 1.11 -8.15 -10.46
N LEU A 92 0.25 -7.29 -9.91
CA LEU A 92 0.64 -6.32 -8.88
C LEU A 92 1.06 -6.99 -7.56
N LEU A 93 0.29 -7.99 -7.11
CA LEU A 93 0.65 -8.76 -5.90
C LEU A 93 1.96 -9.54 -6.09
N GLY A 94 2.16 -10.10 -7.29
CA GLY A 94 3.40 -10.78 -7.68
C GLY A 94 4.60 -9.84 -7.61
N LEU A 95 4.53 -8.67 -8.23
CA LEU A 95 5.60 -7.66 -8.17
C LEU A 95 5.95 -7.28 -6.71
N ARG A 96 4.94 -6.98 -5.89
CA ARG A 96 5.15 -6.61 -4.48
C ARG A 96 5.86 -7.69 -3.69
N SER A 97 5.44 -8.94 -3.86
CA SER A 97 6.01 -10.10 -3.16
C SER A 97 7.42 -10.43 -3.64
N GLU A 98 7.62 -10.57 -4.95
CA GLU A 98 8.91 -10.96 -5.54
C GLU A 98 10.01 -9.93 -5.29
N LEU A 99 9.65 -8.64 -5.25
CA LEU A 99 10.56 -7.54 -4.94
C LEU A 99 10.64 -7.22 -3.44
N LYS A 100 9.89 -7.95 -2.60
CA LYS A 100 9.84 -7.78 -1.14
C LYS A 100 9.51 -6.34 -0.72
N LEU A 101 8.61 -5.67 -1.45
CA LEU A 101 8.18 -4.29 -1.20
C LEU A 101 7.18 -4.24 -0.03
N PHE A 102 7.65 -4.53 1.18
CA PHE A 102 6.79 -4.74 2.35
C PHE A 102 6.18 -3.46 2.93
N ALA A 103 6.76 -2.28 2.68
CA ALA A 103 6.28 -1.01 3.23
C ALA A 103 5.55 -0.18 2.18
N ASN A 104 4.24 -0.09 2.30
CA ASN A 104 3.43 0.82 1.51
C ASN A 104 3.25 2.14 2.27
N LEU A 105 3.64 3.25 1.63
CA LEU A 105 3.52 4.59 2.18
C LEU A 105 2.43 5.33 1.41
N ARG A 106 1.35 5.72 2.10
CA ARG A 106 0.21 6.44 1.54
C ARG A 106 0.00 7.74 2.32
N PRO A 107 0.56 8.87 1.85
CA PRO A 107 0.24 10.17 2.42
C PRO A 107 -1.19 10.58 2.05
N ALA A 108 -2.00 10.95 3.04
CA ALA A 108 -3.30 11.60 2.87
C ALA A 108 -3.15 13.08 3.24
N ILE A 109 -2.99 13.93 2.21
CA ILE A 109 -2.74 15.35 2.36
C ILE A 109 -3.91 16.12 1.76
N LEU A 110 -4.45 17.09 2.51
CA LEU A 110 -5.48 18.00 2.01
C LEU A 110 -4.99 19.44 2.04
N TYR A 111 -4.64 19.94 0.85
CA TYR A 111 -4.31 21.34 0.64
C TYR A 111 -5.53 22.24 0.91
N PRO A 112 -5.37 23.38 1.62
CA PRO A 112 -6.48 24.28 1.92
C PRO A 112 -7.28 24.72 0.69
N GLN A 113 -6.62 24.84 -0.47
CA GLN A 113 -7.22 25.21 -1.75
C GLN A 113 -8.23 24.18 -2.28
N LEU A 114 -8.12 22.91 -1.84
CA LEU A 114 -8.97 21.80 -2.24
C LEU A 114 -9.92 21.36 -1.12
N ALA A 115 -9.95 22.07 0.02
CA ALA A 115 -10.75 21.65 1.17
C ALA A 115 -12.24 21.46 0.87
N ALA A 116 -12.78 22.20 -0.11
CA ALA A 116 -14.17 22.10 -0.54
C ALA A 116 -14.49 20.82 -1.35
N ALA A 117 -13.49 20.06 -1.80
CA ALA A 117 -13.70 18.77 -2.44
C ALA A 117 -14.05 17.67 -1.42
N SER A 118 -13.66 17.85 -0.16
CA SER A 118 -14.01 16.92 0.92
C SER A 118 -15.49 17.02 1.27
N THR A 119 -16.08 15.89 1.65
CA THR A 119 -17.44 15.84 2.23
C THR A 119 -17.47 16.21 3.70
N LEU A 120 -16.30 16.28 4.36
CA LEU A 120 -16.18 16.74 5.74
C LEU A 120 -16.17 18.28 5.81
N LYS A 121 -16.61 18.80 6.96
CA LYS A 121 -16.56 20.24 7.21
C LYS A 121 -15.09 20.74 7.13
N PRO A 122 -14.81 21.87 6.45
CA PRO A 122 -13.44 22.35 6.25
C PRO A 122 -12.61 22.48 7.53
N GLU A 123 -13.20 22.91 8.65
CA GLU A 123 -12.52 23.06 9.93
C GLU A 123 -11.99 21.73 10.51
N ILE A 124 -12.61 20.59 10.13
CA ILE A 124 -12.21 19.25 10.54
C ILE A 124 -11.02 18.73 9.72
N VAL A 125 -11.01 19.01 8.41
CA VAL A 125 -10.14 18.30 7.46
C VAL A 125 -9.13 19.19 6.75
N SER A 126 -9.34 20.51 6.65
CA SER A 126 -8.38 21.42 6.02
C SER A 126 -7.03 21.37 6.74
N GLY A 127 -5.95 21.22 5.94
CA GLY A 127 -4.59 21.02 6.45
C GLY A 127 -4.31 19.61 6.95
N LEU A 128 -5.07 18.61 6.49
CA LEU A 128 -4.79 17.21 6.76
C LEU A 128 -3.40 16.84 6.23
N ASP A 129 -2.61 16.15 7.05
CA ASP A 129 -1.32 15.59 6.67
C ASP A 129 -1.07 14.33 7.51
N ILE A 130 -1.55 13.18 7.02
CA ILE A 130 -1.34 11.88 7.66
C ILE A 130 -0.48 11.02 6.74
N MET A 131 0.47 10.27 7.29
CA MET A 131 1.14 9.17 6.60
C MET A 131 0.60 7.83 7.08
N ILE A 132 0.06 7.02 6.16
CA ILE A 132 -0.31 5.63 6.46
C ILE A 132 0.79 4.70 5.96
N VAL A 133 1.34 3.93 6.89
CA VAL A 133 2.38 2.91 6.69
C VAL A 133 1.72 1.54 6.80
N ARG A 134 1.47 0.92 5.65
CA ARG A 134 0.78 -0.37 5.53
C ARG A 134 1.80 -1.46 5.25
N GLU A 135 1.74 -2.55 6.01
CA GLU A 135 2.44 -3.79 5.64
C GLU A 135 1.81 -4.35 4.35
N LEU A 136 2.61 -4.65 3.33
CA LEU A 136 2.11 -4.88 1.97
C LEU A 136 2.28 -6.32 1.46
N THR A 137 3.09 -7.15 2.11
CA THR A 137 3.56 -8.44 1.59
C THR A 137 3.19 -9.65 2.46
N GLY A 138 2.56 -9.44 3.62
CA GLY A 138 2.14 -10.49 4.54
C GLY A 138 0.66 -10.41 4.90
N GLY A 139 0.30 -11.01 6.03
CA GLY A 139 -1.06 -11.04 6.55
C GLY A 139 -2.01 -11.89 5.70
N ILE A 140 -3.32 -11.65 5.88
CA ILE A 140 -4.39 -12.46 5.27
C ILE A 140 -4.40 -12.49 3.73
N TYR A 141 -3.70 -11.53 3.11
CA TYR A 141 -3.57 -11.43 1.65
C TYR A 141 -2.64 -12.48 1.07
N PHE A 142 -1.68 -12.98 1.85
CA PHE A 142 -0.67 -13.95 1.42
C PHE A 142 -0.67 -15.23 2.26
N GLY A 143 -1.30 -15.21 3.44
CA GLY A 143 -1.33 -16.34 4.38
C GLY A 143 -1.93 -17.63 3.82
N GLN A 144 -1.37 -18.74 4.30
CA GLN A 144 -1.76 -20.11 3.98
C GLN A 144 -2.10 -20.87 5.27
N PRO A 145 -2.96 -21.90 5.21
CA PRO A 145 -3.70 -22.37 4.04
C PRO A 145 -4.86 -21.43 3.67
N ARG A 146 -5.31 -21.45 2.41
CA ARG A 146 -6.48 -20.68 1.93
C ARG A 146 -7.24 -21.41 0.84
N GLY A 147 -8.51 -21.07 0.66
CA GLY A 147 -9.31 -21.57 -0.47
C GLY A 147 -10.77 -21.77 -0.13
N ILE A 148 -11.45 -22.55 -0.98
CA ILE A 148 -12.81 -23.01 -0.77
C ILE A 148 -12.79 -24.53 -0.83
N ARG A 149 -13.34 -25.19 0.18
CA ARG A 149 -13.45 -26.66 0.24
C ARG A 149 -14.89 -27.09 0.47
N THR A 150 -15.23 -28.30 0.04
CA THR A 150 -16.48 -28.98 0.40
C THR A 150 -16.22 -29.85 1.63
N LEU A 151 -16.99 -29.63 2.69
CA LEU A 151 -16.93 -30.42 3.92
C LEU A 151 -17.62 -31.78 3.73
N GLU A 152 -17.43 -32.69 4.67
CA GLU A 152 -18.03 -34.04 4.63
C GLU A 152 -19.57 -34.02 4.55
N ASN A 153 -20.19 -32.99 5.12
CA ASN A 153 -21.64 -32.77 5.07
C ASN A 153 -22.13 -32.16 3.74
N GLY A 154 -21.24 -31.95 2.75
CA GLY A 154 -21.55 -31.31 1.47
C GLY A 154 -21.53 -29.78 1.48
N GLU A 155 -21.29 -29.13 2.62
CA GLU A 155 -21.26 -27.67 2.74
C GLU A 155 -19.97 -27.07 2.19
N ARG A 156 -20.05 -25.91 1.53
CA ARG A 156 -18.87 -25.18 1.06
C ARG A 156 -18.35 -24.26 2.17
N GLN A 157 -17.08 -24.40 2.51
CA GLN A 157 -16.38 -23.54 3.46
C GLN A 157 -15.27 -22.75 2.75
N GLY A 158 -15.33 -21.42 2.83
CA GLY A 158 -14.22 -20.53 2.47
C GLY A 158 -13.32 -20.25 3.67
N PHE A 159 -12.00 -20.17 3.45
CA PHE A 159 -11.05 -19.89 4.52
C PHE A 159 -9.81 -19.14 4.01
N ASN A 160 -9.27 -18.29 4.88
CA ASN A 160 -8.04 -17.54 4.71
C ASN A 160 -7.32 -17.47 6.07
N THR A 161 -5.98 -17.44 6.05
CA THR A 161 -5.18 -17.33 7.28
C THR A 161 -4.58 -15.95 7.44
N LEU A 162 -4.93 -15.25 8.52
CA LEU A 162 -4.19 -14.06 8.96
C LEU A 162 -2.97 -14.50 9.77
N VAL A 163 -1.77 -14.25 9.25
CA VAL A 163 -0.52 -14.65 9.90
C VAL A 163 0.55 -13.58 9.70
N TYR A 164 1.34 -13.36 10.75
CA TYR A 164 2.54 -12.54 10.75
C TYR A 164 3.59 -13.19 11.65
N SER A 165 4.85 -13.13 11.22
CA SER A 165 6.02 -13.37 12.07
C SER A 165 6.48 -12.07 12.72
N GLU A 166 7.17 -12.17 13.86
CA GLU A 166 7.73 -11.01 14.57
C GLU A 166 8.62 -10.14 13.67
N SER A 167 9.43 -10.75 12.80
CA SER A 167 10.33 -10.02 11.90
C SER A 167 9.59 -9.20 10.83
N GLU A 168 8.42 -9.66 10.38
CA GLU A 168 7.56 -8.91 9.45
C GLU A 168 6.94 -7.68 10.11
N ILE A 169 6.58 -7.79 11.39
CA ILE A 169 6.02 -6.69 12.17
C ILE A 169 7.12 -5.70 12.54
N GLU A 170 8.30 -6.19 12.97
CA GLU A 170 9.41 -5.33 13.34
C GLU A 170 9.88 -4.47 12.17
N ARG A 171 10.06 -5.03 10.96
CA ARG A 171 10.54 -4.27 9.80
C ARG A 171 9.60 -3.13 9.41
N ILE A 172 8.27 -3.35 9.45
CA ILE A 172 7.31 -2.30 9.11
C ILE A 172 7.18 -1.28 10.24
N GLY A 173 7.27 -1.73 11.50
CA GLY A 173 7.33 -0.86 12.67
C GLY A 173 8.50 0.11 12.59
N ARG A 174 9.72 -0.38 12.33
CA ARG A 174 10.92 0.46 12.17
C ARG A 174 10.75 1.51 11.07
N VAL A 175 10.20 1.13 9.91
CA VAL A 175 9.88 2.09 8.84
C VAL A 175 8.94 3.19 9.33
N ALA A 176 7.88 2.83 10.06
CA ALA A 176 6.93 3.82 10.59
C ALA A 176 7.58 4.78 11.58
N PHE A 177 8.41 4.27 12.50
CA PHE A 177 9.14 5.10 13.45
C PHE A 177 10.19 6.01 12.77
N ASP A 178 10.93 5.50 11.79
CA ASP A 178 11.90 6.29 11.01
C ASP A 178 11.23 7.41 10.21
N ILE A 179 10.02 7.17 9.71
CA ILE A 179 9.21 8.19 9.03
C ILE A 179 8.69 9.22 10.04
N ALA A 180 8.16 8.78 11.18
CA ALA A 180 7.66 9.68 12.22
C ALA A 180 8.75 10.63 12.75
N ARG A 181 10.00 10.17 12.85
CA ARG A 181 11.15 11.02 13.20
C ARG A 181 11.37 12.21 12.27
N LYS A 182 10.97 12.09 11.00
CA LYS A 182 11.07 13.13 9.97
C LYS A 182 9.80 13.99 9.89
N ARG A 183 8.81 13.71 10.74
CA ARG A 183 7.50 14.36 10.80
C ARG A 183 7.26 14.87 12.23
N ASP A 184 6.05 14.72 12.75
CA ASP A 184 5.64 15.23 14.06
C ASP A 184 5.95 14.25 15.22
N LYS A 185 6.74 13.20 14.95
CA LYS A 185 7.23 12.23 15.94
C LYS A 185 6.11 11.53 16.71
N ARG A 186 4.97 11.27 16.06
CA ARG A 186 3.85 10.52 16.65
C ARG A 186 3.48 9.33 15.77
N VAL A 187 3.49 8.13 16.36
CA VAL A 187 3.04 6.89 15.71
C VAL A 187 1.77 6.39 16.40
N CYS A 188 0.73 6.12 15.62
CA CYS A 188 -0.44 5.37 16.03
C CYS A 188 -0.39 3.96 15.41
N SER A 189 -0.13 2.95 16.24
CA SER A 189 -0.20 1.55 15.82
C SER A 189 -1.65 1.06 15.91
N VAL A 190 -2.20 0.65 14.77
CA VAL A 190 -3.60 0.25 14.65
C VAL A 190 -3.74 -1.26 14.51
N ASP A 191 -4.52 -1.89 15.39
CA ASP A 191 -4.65 -3.35 15.50
C ASP A 191 -6.08 -3.80 15.92
N LYS A 192 -6.26 -5.09 16.20
CA LYS A 192 -7.48 -5.64 16.83
C LYS A 192 -7.10 -6.59 17.97
N ALA A 193 -6.15 -6.16 18.80
CA ALA A 193 -5.53 -6.99 19.85
C ALA A 193 -6.50 -7.46 20.94
N ASN A 194 -7.72 -6.92 20.99
CA ASN A 194 -8.78 -7.41 21.88
C ASN A 194 -9.51 -8.66 21.36
N VAL A 195 -9.21 -9.12 20.14
CA VAL A 195 -9.88 -10.26 19.51
C VAL A 195 -8.90 -11.20 18.79
N LEU A 196 -7.87 -10.68 18.12
CA LEU A 196 -7.02 -11.46 17.22
C LEU A 196 -5.59 -11.58 17.78
N GLU A 197 -5.16 -12.81 18.09
CA GLU A 197 -3.82 -13.13 18.62
C GLU A 197 -2.71 -12.66 17.67
N CYS A 198 -2.93 -12.76 16.36
CA CYS A 198 -1.99 -12.25 15.36
C CYS A 198 -1.72 -10.74 15.55
N THR A 199 -2.72 -9.99 16.01
CA THR A 199 -2.61 -8.55 16.24
C THR A 199 -2.31 -8.18 17.70
N GLU A 200 -2.43 -9.14 18.62
CA GLU A 200 -1.81 -9.06 19.96
C GLU A 200 -0.28 -9.10 19.82
N LEU A 201 0.26 -10.09 19.09
CA LEU A 201 1.68 -10.13 18.73
C LEU A 201 2.13 -8.83 18.04
N TRP A 202 1.31 -8.29 17.13
CA TRP A 202 1.58 -7.00 16.51
C TRP A 202 1.80 -5.89 17.54
N ARG A 203 0.89 -5.78 18.51
CA ARG A 203 0.97 -4.78 19.57
C ARG A 203 2.21 -4.96 20.44
N GLU A 204 2.54 -6.18 20.82
CA GLU A 204 3.74 -6.50 21.60
C GLU A 204 5.02 -6.07 20.87
N VAL A 205 5.16 -6.46 19.61
CA VAL A 205 6.34 -6.13 18.80
C VAL A 205 6.45 -4.62 18.58
N MET A 206 5.35 -3.93 18.27
CA MET A 206 5.34 -2.46 18.13
C MET A 206 5.75 -1.75 19.43
N THR A 207 5.28 -2.25 20.57
CA THR A 207 5.67 -1.74 21.90
C THR A 207 7.14 -1.99 22.20
N ARG A 208 7.67 -3.16 21.80
CA ARG A 208 9.10 -3.47 21.91
C ARG A 208 9.95 -2.54 21.04
N VAL A 209 9.59 -2.38 19.77
CA VAL A 209 10.32 -1.54 18.81
C VAL A 209 10.35 -0.08 19.27
N ALA A 210 9.27 0.45 19.85
CA ALA A 210 9.24 1.81 20.40
C ALA A 210 10.37 2.13 21.39
N LYS A 211 10.92 1.14 22.10
CA LYS A 211 12.04 1.34 23.02
C LYS A 211 13.32 1.82 22.31
N ASP A 212 13.48 1.50 21.03
CA ASP A 212 14.59 1.96 20.19
C ASP A 212 14.37 3.40 19.66
N TYR A 213 13.17 3.95 19.86
CA TYR A 213 12.73 5.25 19.35
C TYR A 213 12.17 6.14 20.47
N PRO A 214 12.97 6.47 21.50
CA PRO A 214 12.49 7.21 22.67
C PRO A 214 12.02 8.65 22.37
N ASP A 215 12.37 9.18 21.21
CA ASP A 215 11.96 10.50 20.72
C ASP A 215 10.63 10.49 19.94
N VAL A 216 10.03 9.31 19.71
CA VAL A 216 8.74 9.15 19.02
C VAL A 216 7.68 8.66 20.00
N THR A 217 6.57 9.38 20.08
CA THR A 217 5.44 8.97 20.91
C THR A 217 4.67 7.86 20.22
N LEU A 218 4.62 6.67 20.84
CA LEU A 218 3.76 5.56 20.41
C LEU A 218 2.40 5.63 21.11
N SER A 219 1.34 5.49 20.34
CA SER A 219 -0.02 5.23 20.80
C SER A 219 -0.59 3.99 20.09
N HIS A 220 -1.61 3.38 20.68
CA HIS A 220 -2.31 2.25 20.06
C HIS A 220 -3.80 2.53 19.92
N MET A 221 -4.40 2.03 18.85
CA MET A 221 -5.83 2.18 18.59
C MET A 221 -6.39 0.92 17.95
N TYR A 222 -7.63 0.55 18.29
CA TYR A 222 -8.30 -0.52 17.57
C TYR A 222 -8.80 -0.04 16.20
N VAL A 223 -8.78 -0.92 15.19
CA VAL A 223 -9.11 -0.58 13.79
C VAL A 223 -10.50 0.03 13.60
N ASP A 224 -11.49 -0.41 14.38
CA ASP A 224 -12.85 0.16 14.38
C ASP A 224 -12.86 1.58 14.95
N ASN A 225 -12.16 1.82 16.06
CA ASN A 225 -12.00 3.18 16.59
C ASN A 225 -11.18 4.06 15.64
N ALA A 226 -10.13 3.53 15.01
CA ALA A 226 -9.34 4.27 14.02
C ALA A 226 -10.19 4.73 12.84
N ALA A 227 -11.08 3.87 12.33
CA ALA A 227 -12.04 4.26 11.30
C ALA A 227 -12.96 5.41 11.77
N MET A 228 -13.45 5.36 13.02
CA MET A 228 -14.24 6.45 13.59
C MET A 228 -13.42 7.74 13.75
N GLN A 229 -12.17 7.64 14.20
CA GLN A 229 -11.29 8.79 14.44
C GLN A 229 -10.88 9.48 13.14
N LEU A 230 -10.70 8.74 12.05
CA LEU A 230 -10.47 9.32 10.71
C LEU A 230 -11.63 10.22 10.27
N VAL A 231 -12.87 9.91 10.65
CA VAL A 231 -14.02 10.78 10.34
C VAL A 231 -14.15 11.91 11.36
N LYS A 232 -13.98 11.60 12.65
CA LYS A 232 -14.26 12.54 13.76
C LYS A 232 -13.19 13.63 13.91
N ALA A 233 -11.92 13.26 13.88
CA ALA A 233 -10.80 14.15 14.17
C ALA A 233 -9.52 13.65 13.48
N PRO A 234 -9.46 13.63 12.13
CA PRO A 234 -8.36 13.01 11.41
C PRO A 234 -7.00 13.65 11.67
N LYS A 235 -6.96 14.98 11.88
CA LYS A 235 -5.73 15.73 12.17
C LYS A 235 -5.01 15.34 13.47
N GLN A 236 -5.59 14.43 14.27
CA GLN A 236 -4.90 13.88 15.44
C GLN A 236 -3.73 12.97 15.05
N PHE A 237 -3.78 12.36 13.87
CA PHE A 237 -2.77 11.41 13.40
C PHE A 237 -1.61 12.12 12.71
N ASP A 238 -0.40 11.60 12.91
CA ASP A 238 0.80 11.93 12.13
C ASP A 238 1.18 10.72 11.27
N VAL A 239 1.71 9.66 11.88
CA VAL A 239 1.98 8.38 11.22
C VAL A 239 1.06 7.30 11.79
N MET A 240 0.32 6.62 10.92
CA MET A 240 -0.46 5.43 11.27
C MET A 240 0.23 4.20 10.70
N VAL A 241 0.41 3.15 11.51
CA VAL A 241 1.02 1.89 11.06
C VAL A 241 0.12 0.71 11.37
N THR A 242 -0.07 -0.18 10.41
CA THR A 242 -1.02 -1.29 10.56
C THR A 242 -0.78 -2.45 9.58
N THR A 243 -1.51 -3.55 9.80
CA THR A 243 -1.48 -4.77 8.98
C THR A 243 -1.97 -4.52 7.55
N ASN A 244 -1.75 -5.48 6.65
CA ASN A 244 -2.11 -5.37 5.25
C ASN A 244 -3.59 -5.05 5.01
N MET A 245 -4.51 -5.84 5.58
CA MET A 245 -5.95 -5.66 5.37
C MET A 245 -6.49 -4.40 6.05
N PHE A 246 -6.03 -4.08 7.26
CA PHE A 246 -6.48 -2.85 7.93
C PHE A 246 -5.92 -1.60 7.25
N GLY A 247 -4.69 -1.66 6.78
CA GLY A 247 -4.06 -0.57 6.05
C GLY A 247 -4.73 -0.31 4.72
N ASP A 248 -5.18 -1.36 4.03
CA ASP A 248 -6.02 -1.25 2.83
C ASP A 248 -7.24 -0.37 3.10
N ILE A 249 -8.07 -0.79 4.04
CA ILE A 249 -9.35 -0.15 4.38
C ILE A 249 -9.13 1.28 4.90
N LEU A 250 -8.22 1.47 5.85
CA LEU A 250 -7.99 2.77 6.48
C LEU A 250 -7.34 3.77 5.53
N SER A 251 -6.47 3.32 4.62
CA SER A 251 -5.85 4.22 3.66
C SER A 251 -6.79 4.70 2.58
N ASP A 252 -7.70 3.84 2.10
CA ASP A 252 -8.75 4.26 1.18
C ASP A 252 -9.76 5.19 1.86
N ALA A 253 -10.10 4.91 3.13
CA ALA A 253 -10.91 5.83 3.94
C ALA A 253 -10.23 7.20 4.08
N ALA A 254 -8.93 7.24 4.40
CA ALA A 254 -8.15 8.47 4.53
C ALA A 254 -8.02 9.25 3.21
N ALA A 255 -7.84 8.54 2.09
CA ALA A 255 -7.83 9.15 0.76
C ALA A 255 -9.18 9.83 0.46
N MET A 256 -10.31 9.19 0.78
CA MET A 256 -11.62 9.80 0.58
C MET A 256 -11.86 11.03 1.46
N LEU A 257 -11.18 11.16 2.61
CA LEU A 257 -11.26 12.38 3.44
C LEU A 257 -10.75 13.61 2.68
N THR A 258 -9.75 13.45 1.79
CA THR A 258 -9.22 14.58 1.02
C THR A 258 -10.21 15.07 -0.04
N GLY A 259 -11.11 14.19 -0.51
CA GLY A 259 -12.05 14.47 -1.60
C GLY A 259 -11.40 14.52 -2.99
N SER A 260 -10.11 14.20 -3.10
CA SER A 260 -9.37 14.14 -4.37
C SER A 260 -8.44 12.93 -4.34
N ILE A 261 -8.91 11.84 -4.94
CA ILE A 261 -8.22 10.53 -5.04
C ILE A 261 -7.25 10.55 -6.22
#